data_AF-A0A2S5CRH2-F1
#
_entry.id   AF-A0A2S5CRH2-F1
#
_cell.length_a   1.000
_cell.length_b   1.000
_cell.length_c   1.000
_cell.angle_alpha   90.00
_cell.angle_beta   90.00
_cell.angle_gamma   90.00
#
_symmetry.space_group_name_H-M   'P 1'
#
loop_
_entity.id
_entity.type
_entity.pdbx_description
1 polymer ?
#
loop_
_entity_poly.entity_id
_entity_poly.type
_entity_poly.pdbx_seq_one_letter_code
_entity_poly.pdbx_strand_id
1 'polypeptide(L)'
;MATQSNHQPHHLQECALLRLWQIIGNPKANPPIPAILPIGRTTFLNGVKSGKYPKPVKLGERSVAWRSEDIRALIESMGGAV
;
A
#
# COMPACT_ATOMS: atom_id res chain seq x y z
N MET A 1 -5.34 -37.71 14.69
CA MET A 1 -4.96 -37.00 13.47
C MET A 1 -5.28 -35.53 13.68
N ALA A 2 -4.30 -34.72 14.06
CA ALA A 2 -4.51 -33.33 14.48
C ALA A 2 -4.19 -32.38 13.32
N THR A 3 -5.23 -31.85 12.66
CA THR A 3 -5.08 -30.73 11.72
C THR A 3 -5.15 -29.44 12.52
N GLN A 4 -4.02 -29.03 13.06
CA GLN A 4 -3.84 -27.66 13.56
C GLN A 4 -2.97 -26.91 12.55
N SER A 5 -3.61 -26.31 11.55
CA SER A 5 -2.97 -25.28 10.73
C SER A 5 -3.57 -23.94 11.13
N ASN A 6 -3.08 -23.48 12.27
CA ASN A 6 -3.18 -22.12 12.77
C ASN A 6 -2.59 -21.17 11.71
N HIS A 7 -3.42 -20.58 10.85
CA HIS A 7 -3.01 -19.47 9.99
C HIS A 7 -2.77 -18.24 10.87
N GLN A 8 -1.54 -18.10 11.37
CA GLN A 8 -1.11 -16.94 12.15
C GLN A 8 -1.44 -15.62 11.43
N PRO A 9 -1.84 -14.59 12.18
CA PRO A 9 -2.03 -13.25 11.63
C PRO A 9 -0.67 -12.73 11.15
N HIS A 10 -0.67 -12.18 9.94
CA HIS A 10 0.47 -11.56 9.27
C HIS A 10 0.85 -10.24 9.98
N HIS A 11 1.58 -10.36 11.09
CA HIS A 11 1.86 -9.27 12.03
C HIS A 11 3.35 -8.85 12.03
N LEU A 12 3.99 -8.74 10.85
CA LEU A 12 5.46 -8.62 10.78
C LEU A 12 6.10 -7.56 9.88
N GLN A 13 5.43 -6.57 9.28
CA GLN A 13 6.17 -5.70 8.35
C GLN A 13 5.99 -4.21 8.58
N GLU A 14 6.67 -3.72 9.62
CA GLU A 14 6.94 -2.28 9.84
C GLU A 14 7.71 -1.64 8.65
N CYS A 15 8.35 -2.46 7.79
CA CYS A 15 9.05 -2.05 6.58
C CYS A 15 8.63 -2.85 5.33
N ALA A 16 7.33 -2.92 5.01
CA ALA A 16 6.86 -3.51 3.74
C ALA A 16 6.97 -2.51 2.56
N LEU A 17 7.33 -3.00 1.38
CA LEU A 17 7.21 -2.26 0.11
C LEU A 17 5.85 -2.56 -0.55
N LEU A 18 4.99 -1.55 -0.63
CA LEU A 18 3.65 -1.61 -1.19
C LEU A 18 3.67 -1.27 -2.68
N ARG A 19 2.99 -2.07 -3.49
CA ARG A 19 2.72 -1.70 -4.89
C ARG A 19 1.50 -0.79 -4.99
N LEU A 20 1.40 -0.10 -6.13
CA LEU A 20 0.30 0.81 -6.42
C LEU A 20 -1.08 0.20 -6.12
N TRP A 21 -1.34 -1.03 -6.57
CA TRP A 21 -2.62 -1.73 -6.36
C TRP A 21 -2.93 -2.05 -4.89
N GLN A 22 -1.92 -2.13 -4.02
CA GLN A 22 -2.14 -2.30 -2.58
C GLN A 22 -2.50 -0.96 -1.91
N ILE A 23 -2.08 0.16 -2.50
CA ILE A 23 -2.35 1.50 -1.97
C ILE A 23 -3.75 1.96 -2.38
N ILE A 24 -4.06 1.91 -3.68
CA ILE A 24 -5.34 2.38 -4.25
C ILE A 24 -6.44 1.31 -4.22
N GLY A 25 -6.09 0.08 -3.85
CA GLY A 25 -6.97 -1.08 -3.91
C GLY A 25 -7.19 -1.62 -5.32
N ASN A 26 -7.73 -2.83 -5.38
CA ASN A 26 -8.17 -3.45 -6.62
C ASN A 26 -9.45 -4.26 -6.36
N PRO A 27 -10.65 -3.68 -6.64
CA PRO A 27 -11.91 -4.39 -6.44
C PRO A 27 -12.10 -5.53 -7.44
N LYS A 28 -11.32 -5.58 -8.53
CA LYS A 28 -11.39 -6.63 -9.56
C LYS A 28 -10.41 -7.78 -9.31
N ALA A 29 -9.58 -7.70 -8.26
CA ALA A 29 -8.71 -8.80 -7.86
C ALA A 29 -9.52 -9.89 -7.14
N ASN A 30 -9.06 -11.13 -7.22
CA ASN A 30 -9.59 -12.26 -6.44
C ASN A 30 -8.49 -12.79 -5.50
N PRO A 31 -8.59 -12.60 -4.17
CA PRO A 31 -9.61 -11.82 -3.44
C PRO A 31 -9.48 -10.30 -3.65
N PRO A 32 -10.56 -9.51 -3.43
CA PRO A 32 -10.54 -8.07 -3.62
C PRO A 32 -9.53 -7.42 -2.67
N ILE A 33 -8.68 -6.54 -3.21
CA ILE A 33 -7.66 -5.84 -2.43
C ILE A 33 -8.29 -4.53 -1.93
N PRO A 34 -8.48 -4.36 -0.61
CA PRO A 34 -9.02 -3.12 -0.06
C PRO A 34 -8.06 -1.96 -0.32
N ALA A 35 -8.62 -0.79 -0.63
CA ALA A 35 -7.84 0.43 -0.83
C ALA A 35 -7.42 1.01 0.52
N ILE A 36 -6.14 1.29 0.68
CA ILE A 36 -5.63 2.04 1.85
C ILE A 36 -6.01 3.53 1.68
N LEU A 37 -5.88 4.05 0.47
CA LEU A 37 -6.28 5.41 0.12
C LEU A 37 -7.46 5.36 -0.86
N PRO A 38 -8.59 6.03 -0.57
CA PRO A 38 -9.77 6.06 -1.44
C PRO A 38 -9.57 7.04 -2.62
N ILE A 39 -8.45 6.91 -3.33
CA ILE A 39 -8.11 7.73 -4.50
C ILE A 39 -7.77 6.85 -5.69
N GLY A 40 -8.07 7.34 -6.89
CA GLY A 40 -7.72 6.62 -8.11
C GLY A 40 -6.21 6.58 -8.37
N ARG A 41 -5.77 5.58 -9.14
CA ARG A 41 -4.39 5.43 -9.66
C ARG A 41 -3.81 6.75 -10.17
N THR A 42 -4.54 7.43 -11.02
CA THR A 42 -4.09 8.65 -11.71
C THR A 42 -3.88 9.79 -10.74
N THR A 43 -4.77 9.95 -9.76
CA THR A 43 -4.65 10.95 -8.69
C THR A 43 -3.40 10.71 -7.87
N PHE A 44 -3.14 9.45 -7.48
CA PHE A 44 -1.94 9.09 -6.74
C PHE A 44 -0.67 9.33 -7.55
N LEU A 45 -0.59 8.88 -8.79
CA LEU A 45 0.59 9.11 -9.63
C LEU A 45 0.85 10.59 -9.91
N ASN A 46 -0.21 11.39 -10.11
CA ASN A 46 -0.07 12.84 -10.28
C ASN A 46 0.43 13.51 -8.99
N GLY A 47 -0.10 13.14 -7.82
CA GLY A 47 0.37 13.72 -6.57
C GLY A 47 1.82 13.28 -6.23
N VAL A 48 2.24 12.08 -6.62
CA VAL A 48 3.65 11.67 -6.55
C VAL A 48 4.51 12.57 -7.44
N LYS A 49 4.07 12.82 -8.68
CA LYS A 49 4.77 13.73 -9.62
C LYS A 49 4.82 15.18 -9.11
N SER A 50 3.76 15.63 -8.45
CA SER A 50 3.68 16.97 -7.82
C SER A 50 4.41 17.06 -6.48
N GLY A 51 4.94 15.96 -5.93
CA GLY A 51 5.62 15.94 -4.63
C GLY A 51 4.69 15.98 -3.40
N LYS A 52 3.38 15.74 -3.57
CA LYS A 52 2.40 15.63 -2.49
C LYS A 52 2.38 14.26 -1.82
N TYR A 53 2.75 13.21 -2.57
CA TYR A 53 2.76 11.83 -2.12
C TYR A 53 4.19 11.27 -2.08
N PRO A 54 4.44 10.21 -1.31
CA PRO A 54 5.79 9.69 -1.14
C PRO A 54 6.39 9.19 -2.44
N LYS A 55 7.72 9.31 -2.52
CA LYS A 55 8.47 8.95 -3.71
C LYS A 55 8.48 7.43 -3.89
N PRO A 56 8.28 6.93 -5.13
CA PRO A 56 8.41 5.52 -5.42
C PRO A 56 9.87 5.08 -5.28
N VAL A 57 10.06 3.95 -4.63
CA VAL A 57 11.30 3.16 -4.61
C VAL A 57 11.31 2.24 -5.82
N LYS A 58 12.36 2.30 -6.63
CA LYS A 58 12.55 1.38 -7.77
C LYS A 58 12.99 0.01 -7.26
N LEU A 59 12.19 -1.02 -7.52
CA LEU A 59 12.53 -2.42 -7.22
C LEU A 59 13.22 -3.12 -8.40
N GLY A 60 13.08 -2.59 -9.60
CA GLY A 60 13.71 -3.11 -10.81
C GLY A 60 13.44 -2.19 -12.00
N GLU A 61 13.80 -2.64 -13.20
CA GLU A 61 13.75 -1.84 -14.42
C GLU A 61 12.36 -1.29 -14.75
N ARG A 62 11.30 -2.06 -14.44
CA ARG A 62 9.89 -1.71 -14.75
C ARG A 62 8.97 -1.65 -13.53
N SER A 63 9.49 -1.91 -12.34
CA SER A 63 8.66 -2.02 -11.12
C SER A 63 9.05 -0.99 -10.07
N VAL A 64 8.03 -0.30 -9.56
CA VAL A 64 8.13 0.63 -8.45
C VAL A 64 7.24 0.18 -7.29
N ALA A 65 7.66 0.48 -6.08
CA ALA A 65 6.88 0.33 -4.87
C ALA A 65 7.05 1.54 -3.97
N TRP A 66 6.26 1.62 -2.92
CA TRP A 66 6.30 2.67 -1.90
C TRP A 66 6.54 2.02 -0.56
N ARG A 67 7.24 2.69 0.35
CA ARG A 67 7.36 2.15 1.70
C ARG A 67 6.02 2.30 2.42
N SER A 68 5.65 1.27 3.17
CA SER A 68 4.48 1.30 4.04
C SER A 68 4.56 2.41 5.09
N GLU A 69 5.76 2.67 5.63
CA GLU A 69 6.02 3.78 6.57
C GLU A 69 5.62 5.15 5.98
N ASP A 70 6.02 5.42 4.74
CA ASP A 70 5.75 6.66 4.03
C ASP A 70 4.25 6.84 3.72
N ILE A 71 3.59 5.74 3.37
CA ILE A 71 2.13 5.75 3.11
C ILE A 71 1.36 5.97 4.41
N ARG A 72 1.82 5.38 5.53
CA ARG A 72 1.22 5.60 6.84
C ARG A 72 1.39 7.05 7.29
N ALA A 73 2.60 7.60 7.19
CA ALA A 73 2.89 9.00 7.49
C ALA A 73 2.07 9.96 6.62
N LEU A 74 1.82 9.60 5.35
CA LEU A 74 0.92 10.37 4.48
C LEU A 74 -0.51 10.36 5.02
N ILE A 75 -1.05 9.21 5.44
CA ILE A 75 -2.41 9.11 5.99
C ILE A 75 -2.53 9.95 7.26
N GLU A 76 -1.54 9.85 8.15
CA GLU A 76 -1.45 10.65 9.37
C GLU A 76 -1.40 12.16 9.04
N SER A 77 -0.60 12.56 8.05
CA SER A 77 -0.50 13.94 7.60
C SER A 77 -1.76 14.46 6.91
N MET A 78 -2.57 13.57 6.28
CA MET A 78 -3.75 13.96 5.51
C MET A 78 -5.03 14.02 6.35
N GLY A 79 -4.95 13.72 7.65
CA GLY A 79 -6.06 13.86 8.60
C GLY A 79 -6.70 12.54 9.05
N GLY A 80 -6.03 11.40 8.86
CA GLY A 80 -6.40 10.15 9.51
C GLY A 80 -6.04 10.17 10.99
N ALA A 81 -6.78 10.95 11.79
CA ALA A 81 -6.85 10.71 13.22
C ALA A 81 -7.48 9.32 13.41
N VAL A 82 -6.70 8.45 14.05
CA VAL A 82 -7.05 7.07 14.42
C VAL A 82 -8.36 6.96 15.19
#